data_AF-A0A024FL36-F1
#
_entry.id   AF-A0A024FL36-F1
#
_cell.length_a   1.000
_cell.length_b   1.000
_cell.length_c   1.000
_cell.angle_alpha   90.00
_cell.angle_beta   90.00
_cell.angle_gamma   90.00
#
_symmetry.space_group_name_H-M   'P 1'
#
loop_
_entity.id
_entity.type
_entity.pdbx_description
1 polymer ?
#
loop_
_entity_poly.entity_id
_entity_poly.type
_entity_poly.pdbx_seq_one_letter_code
_entity_poly.pdbx_strand_id
1 'polypeptide(L)'
;MIKFFRNIRQNLLSKGKTGKYFKYAIGEIILVVIGILIALQINNWNQNRIERKKESNYIENINKEFKLNRAQLDSVTFYHYKVYINATKILNLMPIDINTINKDSLSIYISETFNHYTFNPQQSSVNSLTNTSTFETISNLELRRLLQKWDELVKDYKEEELLFRNYSFDNFIPYISKHISLKAFTNKTNILDHNNVTYTFLNSLEFENAIALRKGLMSDVILGSELKEVHETIDRIIVLTTTK
;
A
#
# COMPACT_ATOMS: atom_id res chain seq x y z
N MET A 1 51.27 -17.38 -22.84
CA MET A 1 51.41 -18.85 -22.95
C MET A 1 52.62 -19.27 -22.11
N ILE A 2 52.41 -20.09 -21.07
CA ILE A 2 53.47 -20.52 -20.15
C ILE A 2 54.62 -21.14 -20.97
N LYS A 3 55.88 -20.71 -20.75
CA LYS A 3 57.08 -21.09 -21.52
C LYS A 3 57.22 -22.60 -21.73
N PHE A 4 56.69 -23.39 -20.81
CA PHE A 4 56.62 -24.85 -20.84
C PHE A 4 55.90 -25.41 -22.08
N PHE A 5 54.70 -24.93 -22.38
CA PHE A 5 53.91 -25.40 -23.53
C PHE A 5 54.53 -24.98 -24.87
N ARG A 6 55.19 -23.81 -24.90
CA ARG A 6 55.92 -23.32 -26.08
C ARG A 6 57.08 -24.23 -26.47
N ASN A 7 57.88 -24.67 -25.50
CA ASN A 7 59.04 -25.53 -25.74
C ASN A 7 58.61 -26.94 -26.20
N ILE A 8 57.49 -27.46 -25.70
CA ILE A 8 56.93 -28.76 -26.12
C ILE A 8 56.42 -28.69 -27.56
N ARG A 9 55.73 -27.61 -27.95
CA ARG A 9 55.27 -27.39 -29.33
C ARG A 9 56.43 -27.34 -30.33
N GLN A 10 57.49 -26.61 -30.02
CA GLN A 10 58.67 -26.52 -30.89
C GLN A 10 59.37 -27.88 -31.06
N ASN A 11 59.48 -28.68 -29.99
CA ASN A 11 60.06 -30.03 -30.04
C ASN A 11 59.23 -31.07 -30.80
N LEU A 12 57.90 -30.90 -30.85
CA LEU A 12 57.00 -31.82 -31.58
C LEU A 12 56.96 -31.50 -33.09
N LEU A 13 57.09 -30.23 -33.47
CA LEU A 13 57.20 -29.78 -34.85
C LEU A 13 58.56 -30.14 -35.48
N SER A 14 59.66 -30.01 -34.74
CA SER A 14 61.01 -30.33 -35.24
C SER A 14 61.25 -31.82 -35.50
N LYS A 15 60.42 -32.72 -34.93
CA LYS A 15 60.52 -34.18 -35.09
C LYS A 15 59.55 -34.77 -36.12
N GLY A 16 58.88 -33.95 -36.95
CA GLY A 16 57.94 -34.42 -37.98
C GLY A 16 56.63 -35.05 -37.44
N LYS A 17 56.30 -34.86 -36.15
CA LYS A 17 55.14 -35.49 -35.48
C LYS A 17 53.91 -34.57 -35.48
N THR A 18 53.49 -34.13 -36.66
CA THR A 18 52.35 -33.21 -36.88
C THR A 18 51.05 -33.71 -36.22
N GLY A 19 50.74 -35.01 -36.29
CA GLY A 19 49.56 -35.59 -35.64
C GLY A 19 49.56 -35.50 -34.10
N LYS A 20 50.74 -35.58 -33.45
CA LYS A 20 50.84 -35.37 -32.00
C LYS A 20 50.71 -33.89 -31.65
N TYR A 21 51.28 -33.01 -32.48
CA TYR A 21 51.15 -31.56 -32.31
C TYR A 21 49.69 -31.09 -32.32
N PHE A 22 48.87 -31.60 -33.25
CA PHE A 22 47.44 -31.28 -33.30
C PHE A 22 46.68 -31.73 -32.04
N LYS A 23 46.93 -32.96 -31.55
CA LYS A 23 46.31 -33.44 -30.30
C LYS A 23 46.66 -32.57 -29.09
N TYR A 24 47.91 -32.14 -28.97
CA TYR A 24 48.34 -31.25 -27.89
C TYR A 24 47.77 -29.83 -28.03
N ALA A 25 47.70 -29.28 -29.24
CA ALA A 25 47.10 -27.97 -29.50
C ALA A 25 45.59 -27.95 -29.18
N ILE A 26 44.86 -29.02 -29.52
CA ILE A 26 43.45 -29.18 -29.16
C ILE A 26 43.28 -29.26 -27.65
N GLY A 27 44.13 -30.03 -26.95
CA GLY A 27 44.12 -30.09 -25.48
C GLY A 27 44.37 -28.74 -24.80
N GLU A 28 45.28 -27.93 -25.35
CA GLU A 28 45.54 -26.56 -24.87
C GLU A 28 44.32 -25.64 -25.05
N ILE A 29 43.67 -25.70 -26.22
CA ILE A 29 42.44 -24.94 -26.48
C ILE A 29 41.33 -25.36 -25.50
N ILE A 30 41.13 -26.67 -25.29
CA ILE A 30 40.12 -27.18 -24.35
C ILE A 30 40.41 -26.69 -22.92
N LEU A 31 41.66 -26.73 -22.47
CA LEU A 31 42.05 -26.23 -21.15
C LEU A 31 41.78 -24.72 -20.99
N VAL A 32 42.10 -23.92 -22.02
CA VAL A 32 41.81 -22.47 -22.01
C VAL A 32 40.30 -22.22 -21.98
N VAL A 33 39.52 -22.96 -22.77
CA VAL A 33 38.05 -22.85 -22.80
C VAL A 33 37.46 -23.20 -21.43
N ILE A 34 37.91 -24.29 -20.80
CA ILE A 34 37.48 -24.66 -19.43
C ILE A 34 37.82 -23.54 -18.44
N GLY A 35 39.03 -22.95 -18.53
CA GLY A 35 39.43 -21.82 -17.68
C GLY A 35 38.51 -20.60 -17.83
N ILE A 36 38.16 -20.23 -19.06
CA ILE A 36 37.23 -19.13 -19.35
C ILE A 36 35.83 -19.44 -18.82
N LEU A 37 35.32 -20.66 -19.03
CA LEU A 37 34.00 -21.05 -18.55
C LEU A 37 33.91 -21.01 -17.02
N ILE A 38 34.94 -21.49 -16.31
CA ILE A 38 35.00 -21.42 -14.85
C ILE A 38 35.02 -19.95 -14.39
N ALA A 39 35.83 -19.10 -15.03
CA ALA A 39 35.89 -17.68 -14.70
C ALA A 39 34.52 -16.98 -14.88
N LEU A 40 33.83 -17.27 -16.00
CA LEU A 40 32.47 -16.77 -16.27
C LEU A 40 31.47 -17.28 -15.24
N GLN A 41 31.54 -18.56 -14.86
CA GLN A 41 30.66 -19.14 -13.83
C GLN A 41 30.86 -18.48 -12.47
N ILE A 42 32.10 -18.26 -12.03
CA ILE A 42 32.40 -17.56 -10.76
C ILE A 42 31.85 -16.13 -10.80
N ASN A 43 32.05 -15.42 -11.91
CA ASN A 43 31.53 -14.06 -12.07
C ASN A 43 30.00 -14.04 -12.00
N ASN A 44 29.31 -14.91 -12.76
CA ASN A 44 27.85 -15.01 -12.75
C ASN A 44 27.31 -15.37 -11.38
N TRP A 45 27.98 -16.28 -10.66
CA TRP A 45 27.59 -16.64 -9.29
C TRP A 45 27.71 -15.45 -8.33
N ASN A 46 28.78 -14.67 -8.41
CA ASN A 46 28.93 -13.48 -7.58
C ASN A 46 27.89 -12.38 -7.93
N GLN A 47 27.57 -12.18 -9.21
CA GLN A 47 26.50 -11.25 -9.62
C GLN A 47 25.14 -11.68 -9.09
N ASN A 48 24.77 -12.95 -9.28
CA ASN A 48 23.52 -13.51 -8.74
C ASN A 48 23.44 -13.37 -7.22
N ARG A 49 24.56 -13.54 -6.50
CA ARG A 49 24.60 -13.32 -5.04
C ARG A 49 24.32 -11.86 -4.66
N ILE A 50 24.90 -10.91 -5.40
CA ILE A 50 24.69 -9.47 -5.18
C ILE A 50 23.23 -9.10 -5.48
N GLU A 51 22.67 -9.59 -6.57
CA GLU A 51 21.26 -9.36 -6.96
C GLU A 51 20.29 -9.92 -5.91
N ARG A 52 20.49 -11.17 -5.46
CA ARG A 52 19.67 -11.77 -4.38
C ARG A 52 19.73 -10.97 -3.08
N LYS A 53 20.90 -10.42 -2.73
CA LYS A 53 21.03 -9.57 -1.54
C LYS A 53 20.25 -8.26 -1.70
N LYS A 54 20.31 -7.64 -2.89
CA LYS A 54 19.52 -6.44 -3.20
C LYS A 54 18.02 -6.74 -3.12
N GLU A 55 17.58 -7.83 -3.75
CA GLU A 55 16.19 -8.28 -3.70
C GLU A 55 15.73 -8.51 -2.26
N SER A 56 16.51 -9.22 -1.43
CA SER A 56 16.17 -9.47 -0.03
C SER A 56 15.98 -8.18 0.78
N ASN A 57 16.89 -7.21 0.63
CA ASN A 57 16.76 -5.92 1.31
C ASN A 57 15.49 -5.17 0.85
N TYR A 58 15.17 -5.29 -0.44
CA TYR A 58 14.01 -4.65 -1.03
C TYR A 58 12.70 -5.26 -0.52
N ILE A 59 12.62 -6.58 -0.51
CA ILE A 59 11.49 -7.35 0.04
C ILE A 59 11.26 -7.00 1.52
N GLU A 60 12.33 -6.88 2.31
CA GLU A 60 12.22 -6.50 3.72
C GLU A 60 11.61 -5.10 3.89
N ASN A 61 12.01 -4.14 3.06
CA ASN A 61 11.47 -2.78 3.09
C ASN A 61 10.00 -2.75 2.68
N ILE A 62 9.62 -3.47 1.60
CA ILE A 62 8.22 -3.62 1.19
C ILE A 62 7.42 -4.22 2.35
N ASN A 63 7.90 -5.28 3.00
CA ASN A 63 7.18 -5.93 4.08
C ASN A 63 6.88 -4.97 5.24
N LYS A 64 7.88 -4.17 5.65
CA LYS A 64 7.73 -3.16 6.71
C LYS A 64 6.72 -2.08 6.30
N GLU A 65 6.86 -1.55 5.08
CA GLU A 65 5.98 -0.52 4.53
C GLU A 65 4.52 -1.00 4.48
N PHE A 66 4.28 -2.19 3.94
CA PHE A 66 2.92 -2.73 3.81
C PHE A 66 2.29 -3.12 5.15
N LYS A 67 3.07 -3.51 6.16
CA LYS A 67 2.57 -3.68 7.54
C LYS A 67 2.11 -2.36 8.15
N LEU A 68 2.83 -1.27 7.91
CA LEU A 68 2.41 0.07 8.36
C LEU A 68 1.17 0.54 7.61
N ASN A 69 1.12 0.32 6.29
CA ASN A 69 -0.05 0.63 5.48
C ASN A 69 -1.28 -0.17 5.95
N ARG A 70 -1.12 -1.45 6.32
CA ARG A 70 -2.21 -2.24 6.89
C ARG A 70 -2.75 -1.61 8.17
N ALA A 71 -1.86 -1.30 9.12
CA ALA A 71 -2.28 -0.70 10.39
C ALA A 71 -2.98 0.65 10.20
N GLN A 72 -2.52 1.45 9.23
CA GLN A 72 -3.19 2.71 8.88
C GLN A 72 -4.58 2.46 8.28
N LEU A 73 -4.71 1.52 7.34
CA LEU A 73 -5.99 1.19 6.73
C LEU A 73 -6.99 0.67 7.78
N ASP A 74 -6.56 -0.21 8.68
CA ASP A 74 -7.39 -0.70 9.79
C ASP A 74 -7.85 0.45 10.70
N SER A 75 -6.97 1.42 10.98
CA SER A 75 -7.35 2.60 11.77
C SER A 75 -8.33 3.51 11.03
N VAL A 76 -8.15 3.74 9.74
CA VAL A 76 -8.99 4.62 8.94
C VAL A 76 -10.39 4.01 8.78
N THR A 77 -10.44 2.73 8.40
CA THR A 77 -11.69 1.98 8.23
C THR A 77 -12.49 1.88 9.53
N PHE A 78 -11.82 1.73 10.69
CA PHE A 78 -12.49 1.78 11.99
C PHE A 78 -13.32 3.07 12.16
N TYR A 79 -12.75 4.22 11.83
CA TYR A 79 -13.47 5.50 11.94
C TYR A 79 -14.54 5.66 10.87
N HIS A 80 -14.32 5.15 9.66
CA HIS A 80 -15.34 5.11 8.62
C HIS A 80 -16.57 4.31 9.05
N TYR A 81 -16.38 3.11 9.60
CA TYR A 81 -17.47 2.31 10.16
C TYR A 81 -18.21 3.04 11.29
N LYS A 82 -17.49 3.77 12.16
CA LYS A 82 -18.13 4.60 13.19
C LYS A 82 -19.03 5.67 12.59
N VAL A 83 -18.58 6.38 11.55
CA VAL A 83 -19.41 7.37 10.86
C VAL A 83 -20.67 6.71 10.31
N TYR A 84 -20.53 5.60 9.58
CA TYR A 84 -21.66 4.90 8.98
C TYR A 84 -22.69 4.42 10.02
N ILE A 85 -22.21 3.78 11.10
CA ILE A 85 -23.06 3.27 12.17
C ILE A 85 -23.79 4.41 12.87
N ASN A 86 -23.10 5.49 13.21
CA ASN A 86 -23.72 6.59 13.93
C ASN A 86 -24.68 7.40 13.06
N ALA A 87 -24.37 7.60 11.77
CA ALA A 87 -25.31 8.19 10.83
C ALA A 87 -26.59 7.32 10.70
N THR A 88 -26.42 5.99 10.65
CA THR A 88 -27.55 5.04 10.65
C THR A 88 -28.39 5.15 11.93
N LYS A 89 -27.75 5.24 13.11
CA LYS A 89 -28.45 5.42 14.38
C LYS A 89 -29.25 6.72 14.40
N ILE A 90 -28.67 7.83 13.94
CA ILE A 90 -29.37 9.13 13.90
C ILE A 90 -30.63 9.02 13.03
N LEU A 91 -30.51 8.48 11.81
CA LEU A 91 -31.65 8.33 10.90
C LEU A 91 -32.75 7.44 11.49
N ASN A 92 -32.38 6.33 12.14
CA ASN A 92 -33.33 5.43 12.79
C ASN A 92 -34.03 6.04 14.02
N LEU A 93 -33.48 7.12 14.58
CA LEU A 93 -34.07 7.88 15.68
C LEU A 93 -35.03 8.97 15.19
N MET A 94 -35.13 9.21 13.88
CA MET A 94 -36.00 10.27 13.34
C MET A 94 -37.47 9.82 13.28
N PRO A 95 -38.43 10.69 13.64
CA PRO A 95 -38.24 12.03 14.20
C PRO A 95 -37.72 12.00 15.64
N ILE A 96 -36.79 12.91 15.97
CA ILE A 96 -36.10 12.97 17.26
C ILE A 96 -36.90 13.85 18.23
N ASP A 97 -37.43 13.23 19.29
CA ASP A 97 -37.95 13.96 20.44
C ASP A 97 -36.86 14.17 21.50
N ILE A 98 -36.41 15.41 21.61
CA ILE A 98 -35.30 15.81 22.49
C ILE A 98 -35.63 15.68 23.98
N ASN A 99 -36.92 15.56 24.34
CA ASN A 99 -37.37 15.44 25.73
C ASN A 99 -37.33 14.00 26.23
N THR A 100 -37.37 13.02 25.33
CA THR A 100 -37.40 11.60 25.67
C THR A 100 -36.07 10.90 25.37
N ILE A 101 -35.28 11.42 24.43
CA ILE A 101 -33.98 10.83 24.06
C ILE A 101 -32.85 11.19 25.03
N ASN A 102 -31.88 10.29 25.18
CA ASN A 102 -30.62 10.58 25.86
C ASN A 102 -29.77 11.53 25.01
N LYS A 103 -29.66 12.79 25.45
CA LYS A 103 -28.91 13.85 24.73
C LYS A 103 -27.41 13.58 24.62
N ASP A 104 -26.80 12.90 25.59
CA ASP A 104 -25.38 12.57 25.55
C ASP A 104 -25.09 11.54 24.46
N SER A 105 -25.96 10.53 24.35
CA SER A 105 -25.87 9.54 23.28
C SER A 105 -26.06 10.17 21.90
N LEU A 106 -27.08 11.04 21.75
CA LEU A 106 -27.32 11.76 20.50
C LEU A 106 -26.15 12.68 20.13
N SER A 107 -25.59 13.40 21.11
CA SER A 107 -24.39 14.20 20.94
C SER A 107 -23.23 13.37 20.42
N ILE A 108 -22.96 12.20 21.03
CA ILE A 108 -21.89 11.30 20.58
C ILE A 108 -22.15 10.84 19.15
N TYR A 109 -23.37 10.42 18.82
CA TYR A 109 -23.69 9.96 17.47
C TYR A 109 -23.41 11.05 16.45
N ILE A 110 -23.89 12.27 16.69
CA ILE A 110 -23.69 13.41 15.78
C ILE A 110 -22.19 13.75 15.71
N SER A 111 -21.50 13.91 16.84
CA SER A 111 -20.07 14.24 16.89
C SER A 111 -19.20 13.23 16.16
N GLU A 112 -19.47 11.92 16.30
CA GLU A 112 -18.68 10.89 15.67
C GLU A 112 -18.87 10.82 14.16
N THR A 113 -19.96 11.42 13.62
CA THR A 113 -20.11 11.59 12.17
C THR A 113 -19.15 12.61 11.57
N PHE A 114 -18.47 13.48 12.34
CA PHE A 114 -17.57 14.52 11.81
C PHE A 114 -16.24 13.99 11.28
N ASN A 115 -15.87 12.76 11.63
CA ASN A 115 -14.61 12.16 11.18
C ASN A 115 -14.59 12.02 9.65
N HIS A 116 -13.46 12.38 9.03
CA HIS A 116 -13.23 12.39 7.58
C HIS A 116 -11.78 11.96 7.27
N TYR A 117 -11.33 10.92 7.96
CA TYR A 117 -10.01 10.33 7.76
C TYR A 117 -9.87 9.82 6.33
N THR A 118 -8.65 9.92 5.81
CA THR A 118 -8.27 9.37 4.51
C THR A 118 -7.10 8.41 4.64
N PHE A 119 -7.08 7.37 3.83
CA PHE A 119 -5.97 6.45 3.71
C PHE A 119 -4.85 7.09 2.90
N ASN A 120 -3.68 7.22 3.54
CA ASN A 120 -2.50 7.86 2.96
C ASN A 120 -1.29 6.94 3.14
N PRO A 121 -1.22 5.83 2.39
CA PRO A 121 -0.18 4.82 2.57
C PRO A 121 1.20 5.38 2.28
N GLN A 122 2.20 4.79 2.93
CA GLN A 122 3.58 4.88 2.50
C GLN A 122 3.74 4.19 1.15
N GLN A 123 4.45 4.83 0.23
CA GLN A 123 4.65 4.34 -1.14
C GLN A 123 6.12 4.44 -1.59
N SER A 124 7.05 4.69 -0.67
CA SER A 124 8.47 4.87 -1.01
C SER A 124 9.06 3.65 -1.73
N SER A 125 8.71 2.46 -1.26
CA SER A 125 9.14 1.21 -1.86
C SER A 125 8.52 1.09 -3.25
N VAL A 126 7.20 1.24 -3.38
CA VAL A 126 6.54 1.16 -4.69
C VAL A 126 7.06 2.18 -5.70
N ASN A 127 7.25 3.44 -5.29
CA ASN A 127 7.74 4.50 -6.17
C ASN A 127 9.15 4.23 -6.70
N SER A 128 10.00 3.54 -5.92
CA SER A 128 11.34 3.15 -6.39
C SER A 128 11.33 2.08 -7.51
N LEU A 129 10.18 1.43 -7.78
CA LEU A 129 9.99 0.51 -8.91
C LEU A 129 9.83 1.21 -10.26
N THR A 130 9.53 2.50 -10.26
CA THR A 130 9.47 3.29 -11.51
C THR A 130 10.83 3.34 -12.21
N ASN A 131 11.91 3.05 -11.48
CA ASN A 131 13.23 2.78 -12.05
C ASN A 131 13.30 1.32 -12.55
N THR A 132 13.44 1.15 -13.88
CA THR A 132 13.45 -0.14 -14.59
C THR A 132 14.41 -1.19 -14.00
N SER A 133 15.53 -0.76 -13.39
CA SER A 133 16.50 -1.66 -12.75
C SER A 133 16.00 -2.31 -11.45
N THR A 134 15.16 -1.61 -10.67
CA THR A 134 14.55 -2.15 -9.44
C THR A 134 13.45 -3.16 -9.80
N PHE A 135 12.73 -2.90 -10.88
CA PHE A 135 11.63 -3.74 -11.34
C PHE A 135 12.08 -5.15 -11.73
N GLU A 136 13.22 -5.27 -12.42
CA GLU A 136 13.79 -6.57 -12.79
C GLU A 136 14.38 -7.33 -11.59
N THR A 137 14.70 -6.64 -10.50
CA THR A 137 15.32 -7.22 -9.29
C THR A 137 14.35 -8.11 -8.50
N ILE A 138 13.02 -7.87 -8.55
CA ILE A 138 12.04 -8.70 -7.83
C ILE A 138 11.72 -9.96 -8.64
N SER A 139 12.25 -11.12 -8.24
CA SER A 139 12.03 -12.39 -8.93
C SER A 139 10.58 -12.89 -8.88
N ASN A 140 9.83 -12.56 -7.81
CA ASN A 140 8.43 -12.96 -7.67
C ASN A 140 7.51 -12.13 -8.60
N LEU A 141 7.03 -12.76 -9.67
CA LEU A 141 6.19 -12.13 -10.68
C LEU A 141 4.83 -11.65 -10.14
N GLU A 142 4.26 -12.37 -9.16
CA GLU A 142 2.99 -11.99 -8.56
C GLU A 142 3.15 -10.71 -7.72
N LEU A 143 4.16 -10.67 -6.84
CA LEU A 143 4.49 -9.49 -6.04
C LEU A 143 4.73 -8.29 -6.95
N ARG A 144 5.50 -8.50 -8.03
CA ARG A 144 5.79 -7.46 -9.02
C ARG A 144 4.51 -6.87 -9.63
N ARG A 145 3.56 -7.72 -10.04
CA ARG A 145 2.27 -7.30 -10.60
C ARG A 145 1.42 -6.52 -9.58
N LEU A 146 1.40 -6.96 -8.32
CA LEU A 146 0.64 -6.29 -7.26
C LEU A 146 1.21 -4.89 -6.97
N LEU A 147 2.53 -4.77 -6.89
CA LEU A 147 3.18 -3.48 -6.64
C LEU A 147 2.98 -2.49 -7.81
N GLN A 148 2.93 -2.96 -9.06
CA GLN A 148 2.62 -2.10 -10.21
C GLN A 148 1.22 -1.51 -10.15
N LYS A 149 0.24 -2.28 -9.69
CA LYS A 149 -1.16 -1.86 -9.60
C LYS A 149 -1.47 -1.05 -8.35
N TRP A 150 -0.55 -1.00 -7.39
CA TRP A 150 -0.80 -0.45 -6.07
C TRP A 150 -1.21 1.03 -6.10
N ASP A 151 -0.52 1.86 -6.90
CA ASP A 151 -0.80 3.30 -6.94
C ASP A 151 -2.20 3.60 -7.51
N GLU A 152 -2.58 2.92 -8.60
CA GLU A 152 -3.91 3.02 -9.21
C GLU A 152 -4.99 2.57 -8.21
N LEU A 153 -4.82 1.41 -7.58
CA LEU A 153 -5.77 0.89 -6.59
C LEU A 153 -5.94 1.82 -5.37
N VAL A 154 -4.85 2.40 -4.87
CA VAL A 154 -4.91 3.38 -3.77
C VAL A 154 -5.63 4.65 -4.22
N LYS A 155 -5.41 5.10 -5.45
CA LYS A 155 -6.06 6.28 -5.99
C LYS A 155 -7.56 6.05 -6.12
N ASP A 156 -7.99 4.93 -6.70
CA ASP A 156 -9.40 4.58 -6.88
C ASP A 156 -10.14 4.57 -5.52
N TYR A 157 -9.59 3.89 -4.52
CA TYR A 157 -10.17 3.90 -3.17
C TYR A 157 -10.26 5.31 -2.58
N LYS A 158 -9.25 6.14 -2.82
CA LYS A 158 -9.18 7.50 -2.29
C LYS A 158 -10.17 8.46 -2.93
N GLU A 159 -10.65 8.20 -4.14
CA GLU A 159 -11.65 9.05 -4.81
C GLU A 159 -12.94 9.12 -3.97
N GLU A 160 -13.42 7.98 -3.45
CA GLU A 160 -14.59 7.94 -2.57
C GLU A 160 -14.36 8.65 -1.24
N GLU A 161 -13.19 8.44 -0.61
CA GLU A 161 -12.84 9.14 0.62
C GLU A 161 -12.79 10.67 0.43
N LEU A 162 -12.29 11.12 -0.73
CA LEU A 162 -12.21 12.54 -1.06
C LEU A 162 -13.59 13.12 -1.35
N LEU A 163 -14.49 12.39 -2.01
CA LEU A 163 -15.88 12.82 -2.19
C LEU A 163 -16.57 13.03 -0.83
N PHE A 164 -16.44 12.07 0.09
CA PHE A 164 -16.96 12.19 1.45
C PHE A 164 -16.33 13.37 2.22
N ARG A 165 -15.00 13.54 2.12
CA ARG A 165 -14.26 14.61 2.79
C ARG A 165 -14.66 15.98 2.26
N ASN A 166 -14.76 16.15 0.94
CA ASN A 166 -15.16 17.40 0.31
C ASN A 166 -16.60 17.74 0.70
N TYR A 167 -17.54 16.79 0.64
CA TYR A 167 -18.89 16.99 1.16
C TYR A 167 -18.88 17.43 2.63
N SER A 168 -18.02 16.83 3.46
CA SER A 168 -17.87 17.19 4.88
C SER A 168 -17.48 18.66 5.08
N PHE A 169 -16.46 19.14 4.35
CA PHE A 169 -15.96 20.51 4.51
C PHE A 169 -16.81 21.56 3.80
N ASP A 170 -17.32 21.25 2.63
CA ASP A 170 -17.99 22.23 1.77
C ASP A 170 -19.47 22.37 2.10
N ASN A 171 -20.09 21.33 2.71
CA ASN A 171 -21.53 21.29 2.94
C ASN A 171 -21.87 21.00 4.41
N PHE A 172 -21.45 19.85 4.94
CA PHE A 172 -21.92 19.37 6.24
C PHE A 172 -21.46 20.24 7.42
N ILE A 173 -20.17 20.54 7.52
CA ILE A 173 -19.60 21.36 8.61
C ILE A 173 -20.18 22.79 8.58
N PRO A 174 -20.22 23.50 7.44
CA PRO A 174 -20.86 24.81 7.35
C PRO A 174 -22.33 24.81 7.76
N TYR A 175 -23.07 23.73 7.46
CA TYR A 175 -24.46 23.58 7.87
C TYR A 175 -24.57 23.36 9.38
N ILE A 176 -23.97 22.27 9.89
CA ILE A 176 -24.18 21.84 11.28
C ILE A 176 -23.63 22.85 12.29
N SER A 177 -22.57 23.58 11.96
CA SER A 177 -21.99 24.62 12.83
C SER A 177 -22.92 25.79 13.13
N LYS A 178 -24.01 25.96 12.35
CA LYS A 178 -25.09 26.92 12.64
C LYS A 178 -26.02 26.44 13.77
N HIS A 179 -25.99 25.15 14.09
CA HIS A 179 -26.95 24.48 14.96
C HIS A 179 -26.33 23.86 16.21
N ILE A 180 -25.00 23.75 16.29
CA ILE A 180 -24.28 23.17 17.43
C ILE A 180 -23.12 24.07 17.88
N SER A 181 -22.60 23.83 19.09
CA SER A 181 -21.38 24.51 19.55
C SER A 181 -20.12 23.71 19.17
N LEU A 182 -19.30 24.22 18.25
CA LEU A 182 -18.02 23.58 17.93
C LEU A 182 -16.99 23.67 19.08
N LYS A 183 -17.19 24.61 20.03
CA LYS A 183 -16.39 24.68 21.26
C LYS A 183 -16.50 23.40 22.11
N ALA A 184 -17.60 22.67 21.95
CA ALA A 184 -17.78 21.41 22.66
C ALA A 184 -16.72 20.35 22.28
N PHE A 185 -16.16 20.41 21.06
CA PHE A 185 -15.05 19.55 20.67
C PHE A 185 -13.75 19.87 21.42
N THR A 186 -13.46 21.15 21.68
CA THR A 186 -12.25 21.53 22.43
C THR A 186 -12.39 21.26 23.92
N ASN A 187 -13.61 21.43 24.44
CA ASN A 187 -13.89 21.29 25.86
C ASN A 187 -14.34 19.88 26.26
N LYS A 188 -14.49 18.96 25.30
CA LYS A 188 -15.04 17.61 25.49
C LYS A 188 -16.40 17.62 26.19
N THR A 189 -17.26 18.56 25.81
CA THR A 189 -18.63 18.69 26.32
C THR A 189 -19.65 18.20 25.28
N ASN A 190 -20.91 18.10 25.68
CA ASN A 190 -22.00 17.75 24.78
C ASN A 190 -22.22 18.88 23.74
N ILE A 191 -22.26 18.55 22.44
CA ILE A 191 -22.39 19.54 21.35
C ILE A 191 -23.78 20.21 21.30
N LEU A 192 -24.77 19.56 21.92
CA LEU A 192 -26.16 20.00 22.03
C LEU A 192 -26.42 20.80 23.32
N ASP A 193 -25.42 20.88 24.21
CA ASP A 193 -25.51 21.57 25.50
C ASP A 193 -24.89 22.97 25.39
N HIS A 194 -25.64 23.89 24.77
CA HIS A 194 -25.24 25.29 24.64
C HIS A 194 -26.48 26.19 24.58
N ASN A 195 -26.44 27.34 25.25
CA ASN A 195 -27.60 28.23 25.42
C ASN A 195 -28.24 28.71 24.11
N ASN A 196 -27.45 28.79 23.03
CA ASN A 196 -27.93 29.24 21.72
C ASN A 196 -28.33 28.08 20.78
N VAL A 197 -28.29 26.83 21.23
CA VAL A 197 -28.69 25.67 20.42
C VAL A 197 -30.20 25.49 20.51
N THR A 198 -30.88 25.62 19.38
CA THR A 198 -32.28 25.24 19.24
C THR A 198 -32.36 23.83 18.67
N TYR A 199 -33.23 22.99 19.21
CA TYR A 199 -33.32 21.57 18.79
C TYR A 199 -34.20 21.34 17.55
N THR A 200 -34.78 22.39 16.98
CA THR A 200 -35.71 22.30 15.85
C THR A 200 -35.06 21.73 14.59
N PHE A 201 -33.76 21.94 14.39
CA PHE A 201 -33.03 21.39 13.25
C PHE A 201 -33.01 19.86 13.23
N LEU A 202 -33.09 19.20 14.40
CA LEU A 202 -33.05 17.73 14.51
C LEU A 202 -34.19 17.03 13.77
N ASN A 203 -35.28 17.75 13.45
CA ASN A 203 -36.42 17.24 12.69
C ASN A 203 -36.61 17.97 11.35
N SER A 204 -35.60 18.72 10.91
CA SER A 204 -35.62 19.38 9.60
C SER A 204 -35.26 18.38 8.49
N LEU A 205 -35.89 18.54 7.32
CA LEU A 205 -35.52 17.78 6.12
C LEU A 205 -34.05 18.03 5.71
N GLU A 206 -33.53 19.22 5.96
CA GLU A 206 -32.12 19.55 5.69
C GLU A 206 -31.17 18.71 6.55
N PHE A 207 -31.46 18.53 7.84
CA PHE A 207 -30.66 17.67 8.72
C PHE A 207 -30.75 16.19 8.32
N GLU A 208 -31.96 15.71 8.04
CA GLU A 208 -32.19 14.33 7.57
C GLU A 208 -31.37 14.04 6.31
N ASN A 209 -31.49 14.92 5.30
CA ASN A 209 -30.75 14.80 4.05
C ASN A 209 -29.23 14.89 4.26
N ALA A 210 -28.79 15.77 5.15
CA ALA A 210 -27.37 15.91 5.47
C ALA A 210 -26.80 14.61 6.05
N ILE A 211 -27.48 13.99 7.02
CA ILE A 211 -27.06 12.72 7.62
C ILE A 211 -27.19 11.56 6.62
N ALA A 212 -28.26 11.52 5.82
CA ALA A 212 -28.47 10.50 4.80
C ALA A 212 -27.37 10.52 3.73
N LEU A 213 -26.98 11.70 3.24
CA LEU A 213 -25.87 11.86 2.30
C LEU A 213 -24.54 11.43 2.91
N ARG A 214 -24.26 11.78 4.17
CA ARG A 214 -23.06 11.28 4.88
C ARG A 214 -23.04 9.76 4.94
N LYS A 215 -24.16 9.15 5.30
CA LYS A 215 -24.29 7.68 5.36
C LYS A 215 -24.08 7.05 3.98
N GLY A 216 -24.66 7.63 2.93
CA GLY A 216 -24.53 7.17 1.55
C GLY A 216 -23.07 7.20 1.08
N LEU A 217 -22.44 8.38 1.11
CA LEU A 217 -21.04 8.53 0.70
C LEU A 217 -20.10 7.64 1.54
N MET A 218 -20.34 7.49 2.83
CA MET A 218 -19.55 6.57 3.67
C MET A 218 -19.83 5.09 3.36
N SER A 219 -21.04 4.76 2.91
CA SER A 219 -21.39 3.43 2.41
C SER A 219 -20.55 3.09 1.19
N ASP A 220 -20.38 4.03 0.27
CA ASP A 220 -19.59 3.83 -0.94
C ASP A 220 -18.11 3.58 -0.58
N VAL A 221 -17.58 4.33 0.39
CA VAL A 221 -16.21 4.12 0.93
C VAL A 221 -16.01 2.74 1.56
N ILE A 222 -16.94 2.22 2.36
CA ILE A 222 -16.71 1.00 3.16
C ILE A 222 -17.31 -0.28 2.57
N LEU A 223 -18.34 -0.17 1.73
CA LEU A 223 -19.01 -1.29 1.08
C LEU A 223 -18.65 -1.41 -0.40
N GLY A 224 -17.89 -0.45 -0.96
CA GLY A 224 -17.29 -0.53 -2.29
C GLY A 224 -16.31 -1.69 -2.44
N SER A 225 -16.10 -2.12 -3.69
CA SER A 225 -15.13 -3.17 -4.02
C SER A 225 -13.69 -2.76 -3.73
N GLU A 226 -13.40 -1.46 -3.85
CA GLU A 226 -12.06 -0.87 -3.78
C GLU A 226 -11.42 -1.13 -2.42
N LEU A 227 -12.17 -0.92 -1.32
CA LEU A 227 -11.65 -1.17 0.03
C LEU A 227 -11.23 -2.63 0.21
N LYS A 228 -12.06 -3.56 -0.27
CA LYS A 228 -11.78 -4.98 -0.19
C LYS A 228 -10.52 -5.33 -1.01
N GLU A 229 -10.42 -4.80 -2.23
CA GLU A 229 -9.25 -5.01 -3.09
C GLU A 229 -7.96 -4.46 -2.49
N VAL A 230 -8.01 -3.28 -1.85
CA VAL A 230 -6.88 -2.70 -1.11
C VAL A 230 -6.47 -3.63 0.03
N HIS A 231 -7.40 -4.10 0.86
CA HIS A 231 -7.11 -5.04 1.96
C HIS A 231 -6.46 -6.33 1.47
N GLU A 232 -7.06 -6.97 0.46
CA GLU A 232 -6.57 -8.22 -0.10
C GLU A 232 -5.18 -8.05 -0.74
N THR A 233 -4.95 -6.93 -1.42
CA THR A 233 -3.65 -6.61 -2.03
C THR A 233 -2.57 -6.40 -0.97
N ILE A 234 -2.86 -5.63 0.09
CA ILE A 234 -1.93 -5.45 1.22
C ILE A 234 -1.59 -6.80 1.85
N ASP A 235 -2.59 -7.61 2.19
CA ASP A 235 -2.37 -8.92 2.81
C ASP A 235 -1.54 -9.83 1.93
N ARG A 236 -1.84 -9.86 0.63
CA ARG A 236 -1.10 -10.70 -0.31
C ARG A 236 0.35 -10.24 -0.43
N ILE A 237 0.61 -8.94 -0.48
CA ILE A 237 1.98 -8.40 -0.50
C ILE A 237 2.72 -8.75 0.79
N ILE A 238 2.09 -8.62 1.96
CA ILE A 238 2.70 -9.03 3.24
C ILE A 238 3.07 -10.52 3.22
N VAL A 239 2.17 -11.39 2.74
CA VAL A 239 2.42 -12.83 2.64
C VAL A 239 3.59 -13.13 1.70
N LEU A 240 3.62 -12.52 0.52
CA LEU A 240 4.68 -12.74 -0.48
C LEU A 240 6.04 -12.19 -0.05
N THR A 241 6.06 -11.23 0.87
CA THR A 241 7.29 -10.59 1.39
C THR A 241 7.72 -11.09 2.76
N THR A 242 6.92 -11.96 3.39
CA THR A 242 7.30 -12.60 4.65
C THR A 242 8.27 -13.73 4.33
N THR A 243 9.52 -13.57 4.75
CA THR A 243 10.54 -14.60 4.64
C THR A 243 10.15 -15.85 5.44
N LYS A 244 10.30 -17.02 4.82
CA LYS A 244 10.35 -18.31 5.52
C LYS A 244 11.75 -18.54 6.09
#